data_AF-A0A3B4D128-F1
#
_entry.id   AF-A0A3B4D128-F1
#
_cell.length_a   1.000
_cell.length_b   1.000
_cell.length_c   1.000
_cell.angle_alpha   90.00
_cell.angle_beta   90.00
_cell.angle_gamma   90.00
#
_symmetry.space_group_name_H-M   'P 1'
#
loop_
_entity.id
_entity.type
_entity.pdbx_description
1 polymer ?
#
loop_
_entity_poly.entity_id
_entity_poly.type
_entity_poly.pdbx_seq_one_letter_code
_entity_poly.pdbx_strand_id
1 'polypeptide(L)'
;MIREEEEDDDEEEEEEDYEDEKRGTLSFVLSFISNTMSGFLRSLVCFRRAEMLNVPPQSFPSMSSQQRVAPSGQPRNKVALKPGHSLMDWIRLTKSGRDLTGLKGRLIEVTEEELKKHNTRNDCWTCIRGMVYNVSAYMDFHPGGEEELMRAAGMDGTDLFDQVHRWVNYESMLKECLVGKMVVKASMVLKAQPTKKEHTHVNGITPPPPLLPEPAKVPLPAKDHRPRYDWFQTDETVTIVVYTKRKIPNSGCSVVDLQGNILRIEILLGSWSYLLHWSLSHEVEEIVATKTVSSVGKIQVCLRKVVHAKWTQVGQPLESHDSFIRSKDRGLFYRDCVLVSKKEVTHDTQLFCFRLPPGTHMHVPVGRHVYLKASIQGSDVVKPYTPVDEVLMPQKKTVSSDIYLMVKVYPDGLFTPHLDSLDIGASLSISSPDGPSTLRSLRDVTHLYLLAAGTGFTPMARLLRLALQDLSSVRKTKLMFFNRQERDILWHSELEQLCAEEERFQVEYVLSEPPGSWMGRRGQVEATMLQGFLDRPEDSKCLVCVCGPTGFTELAVQLVRQQGFSEEEIHAFQG
;
A
#
# COMPACT_ATOMS: atom_id res chain seq x y z
N MET A 1 -41.12 5.76 47.94
CA MET A 1 -41.29 5.83 49.40
C MET A 1 -40.47 4.67 49.96
N ILE A 2 -39.33 4.99 50.56
CA ILE A 2 -39.07 4.86 52.01
C ILE A 2 -39.18 3.38 52.42
N ARG A 3 -38.06 2.65 52.48
CA ARG A 3 -37.15 2.46 53.64
C ARG A 3 -37.75 1.46 54.62
N GLU A 4 -37.13 0.29 54.72
CA GLU A 4 -37.11 -0.54 55.93
C GLU A 4 -35.67 -1.05 56.09
N GLU A 5 -35.12 -0.72 57.25
CA GLU A 5 -33.99 -1.37 57.92
C GLU A 5 -34.55 -2.43 58.89
N GLU A 6 -33.64 -3.16 59.54
CA GLU A 6 -33.81 -4.17 60.63
C GLU A 6 -33.95 -5.62 60.12
N GLU A 7 -33.21 -6.62 60.59
CA GLU A 7 -32.38 -6.80 61.80
C GLU A 7 -31.53 -8.10 61.64
N ASP A 8 -30.33 -8.12 62.23
CA ASP A 8 -29.72 -9.18 63.09
C ASP A 8 -29.53 -10.63 62.54
N ASP A 9 -28.50 -11.44 62.87
CA ASP A 9 -27.57 -11.53 64.01
C ASP A 9 -26.42 -12.54 63.69
N ASP A 10 -25.36 -12.50 64.51
CA ASP A 10 -24.34 -13.53 64.87
C ASP A 10 -23.26 -13.97 63.84
N GLU A 11 -21.95 -13.67 64.01
CA GLU A 11 -20.92 -14.29 64.91
C GLU A 11 -20.74 -15.80 64.64
N GLU A 12 -19.58 -16.43 64.41
CA GLU A 12 -18.14 -16.20 64.65
C GLU A 12 -17.32 -17.25 63.82
N GLU A 13 -15.98 -17.23 63.94
CA GLU A 13 -14.92 -18.16 63.44
C GLU A 13 -14.30 -17.80 62.06
N GLU A 14 -12.98 -17.70 61.84
CA GLU A 14 -11.75 -17.74 62.64
C GLU A 14 -10.63 -17.19 61.70
N GLU A 15 -9.84 -16.20 62.15
CA GLU A 15 -8.57 -15.77 61.54
C GLU A 15 -7.40 -16.26 62.41
N GLU A 16 -6.40 -16.92 61.83
CA GLU A 16 -5.06 -17.05 62.41
C GLU A 16 -3.96 -17.10 61.32
N ASP A 17 -3.04 -16.12 61.43
CA ASP A 17 -1.59 -16.11 61.23
C ASP A 17 -0.89 -16.57 59.93
N TYR A 18 -0.07 -15.67 59.34
CA TYR A 18 1.36 -15.52 59.72
C TYR A 18 2.05 -14.38 58.93
N GLU A 19 2.59 -13.40 59.67
CA GLU A 19 3.68 -12.50 59.23
C GLU A 19 5.03 -13.26 59.20
N ASP A 20 5.91 -13.01 58.23
CA ASP A 20 7.33 -12.64 58.48
C ASP A 20 8.04 -12.15 57.19
N GLU A 21 9.14 -11.40 57.39
CA GLU A 21 10.12 -10.87 56.42
C GLU A 21 9.85 -9.49 55.77
N LYS A 22 9.69 -8.50 56.65
CA LYS A 22 10.38 -7.20 56.51
C LYS A 22 11.31 -6.97 57.70
N ARG A 23 12.49 -7.60 57.71
CA ARG A 23 13.66 -7.12 58.48
C ARG A 23 14.98 -7.73 58.01
N GLY A 24 15.54 -7.13 56.98
CA GLY A 24 16.90 -7.37 56.49
C GLY A 24 16.99 -6.79 55.08
N THR A 25 17.33 -5.53 54.87
CA THR A 25 18.73 -5.10 54.91
C THR A 25 18.75 -3.57 54.89
N LEU A 26 18.68 -2.98 56.07
CA LEU A 26 18.99 -1.56 56.31
C LEU A 26 20.14 -1.54 57.34
N SER A 27 21.25 -2.07 56.89
CA SER A 27 22.60 -2.01 57.47
C SER A 27 23.55 -2.33 56.32
N PHE A 28 24.66 -1.60 56.20
CA PHE A 28 25.58 -1.50 55.05
C PHE A 28 25.30 -0.38 54.03
N VAL A 29 24.86 0.78 54.54
CA VAL A 29 25.54 2.03 54.17
C VAL A 29 26.65 2.22 55.19
N LEU A 30 27.89 2.44 54.74
CA LEU A 30 29.15 2.62 55.49
C LEU A 30 30.01 1.35 55.69
N SER A 31 30.53 0.81 54.58
CA SER A 31 31.80 0.08 54.56
C SER A 31 32.34 0.03 53.12
N PHE A 32 33.37 0.85 52.85
CA PHE A 32 34.29 0.84 51.69
C PHE A 32 33.71 1.39 50.37
N ILE A 33 34.15 2.54 49.81
CA ILE A 33 35.50 3.11 49.72
C ILE A 33 36.54 2.04 49.37
N SER A 34 36.60 1.66 48.09
CA SER A 34 37.84 1.60 47.28
C SER A 34 37.52 0.99 45.90
N ASN A 35 37.99 1.65 44.84
CA ASN A 35 37.92 1.27 43.42
C ASN A 35 36.52 1.46 42.79
N THR A 36 36.27 2.37 41.84
CA THR A 36 37.14 2.81 40.74
C THR A 36 36.58 4.13 40.19
N MET A 37 37.15 5.25 40.59
CA MET A 37 37.16 6.49 39.82
C MET A 37 38.59 6.74 39.37
N SER A 38 38.88 6.44 38.10
CA SER A 38 39.95 7.09 37.35
C SER A 38 39.72 6.82 35.87
N GLY A 39 39.60 7.88 35.06
CA GLY A 39 39.69 7.73 33.60
C GLY A 39 38.73 8.55 32.76
N PHE A 40 38.58 9.85 33.02
CA PHE A 40 38.31 10.81 31.95
C PHE A 40 39.49 11.79 31.88
N LEU A 41 39.92 12.08 30.64
CA LEU A 41 41.04 12.95 30.19
C LEU A 41 42.42 12.28 30.03
N ARG A 42 42.71 11.86 28.79
CA ARG A 42 43.78 12.43 27.91
C ARG A 42 44.04 11.50 26.72
N SER A 43 43.94 12.05 25.50
CA SER A 43 45.02 12.08 24.49
C SER A 43 44.48 11.93 23.06
N LEU A 44 44.55 13.05 22.32
CA LEU A 44 44.79 13.08 20.89
C LEU A 44 46.20 12.51 20.57
N VAL A 45 46.41 12.20 19.28
CA VAL A 45 47.69 12.00 18.56
C VAL A 45 48.16 10.54 18.33
N CYS A 46 47.80 10.03 17.14
CA CYS A 46 48.68 9.52 16.06
C CYS A 46 49.75 8.45 16.37
N PHE A 47 49.65 7.23 15.80
CA PHE A 47 50.39 6.77 14.60
C PHE A 47 50.09 5.29 14.25
N ARG A 48 50.44 4.96 12.99
CA ARG A 48 50.13 3.79 12.14
C ARG A 48 50.75 2.43 12.55
N ARG A 49 50.24 1.41 11.83
CA ARG A 49 50.87 0.15 11.29
C ARG A 49 50.42 -1.12 12.04
N ALA A 50 49.39 -1.84 11.56
CA ALA A 50 49.36 -2.84 10.48
C ALA A 50 50.14 -4.13 10.79
N GLU A 51 49.42 -5.18 11.18
CA GLU A 51 49.79 -6.58 10.94
C GLU A 51 48.55 -7.37 10.46
N MET A 52 48.78 -8.13 9.40
CA MET A 52 47.79 -8.83 8.58
C MET A 52 47.45 -10.19 9.20
N LEU A 53 46.15 -10.48 9.37
CA LEU A 53 45.65 -11.85 9.47
C LEU A 53 44.99 -12.22 8.14
N ASN A 54 45.61 -13.20 7.49
CA ASN A 54 45.24 -13.79 6.21
C ASN A 54 43.91 -14.54 6.36
N VAL A 55 42.81 -13.96 5.86
CA VAL A 55 41.52 -14.66 5.70
C VAL A 55 41.38 -15.03 4.22
N PRO A 56 41.07 -16.30 3.87
CA PRO A 56 40.86 -16.69 2.48
C PRO A 56 39.76 -15.83 1.85
N PRO A 57 39.85 -15.42 0.56
CA PRO A 57 38.79 -14.69 -0.07
C PRO A 57 37.54 -15.57 -0.11
N GLN A 58 36.53 -15.24 0.69
CA GLN A 58 35.21 -15.84 0.56
C GLN A 58 34.73 -15.56 -0.86
N SER A 59 34.49 -16.62 -1.63
CA SER A 59 33.96 -16.54 -2.97
C SER A 59 32.60 -15.85 -2.92
N PHE A 60 32.54 -14.63 -3.44
CA PHE A 60 31.31 -13.88 -3.58
C PHE A 60 30.61 -14.29 -4.89
N PRO A 61 29.27 -14.47 -4.90
CA PRO A 61 28.35 -14.39 -3.78
C PRO A 61 28.30 -15.69 -2.94
N SER A 62 27.84 -15.57 -1.68
CA SER A 62 27.74 -16.65 -0.69
C SER A 62 26.88 -17.83 -1.16
N MET A 63 27.09 -19.01 -0.56
CA MET A 63 26.35 -20.26 -0.84
C MET A 63 24.82 -20.13 -0.71
N SER A 64 24.35 -19.17 0.09
CA SER A 64 22.92 -18.88 0.35
C SER A 64 22.38 -17.65 -0.40
N SER A 65 23.17 -17.06 -1.30
CA SER A 65 22.74 -15.88 -2.06
C SER A 65 21.74 -16.23 -3.16
N GLN A 66 20.63 -15.48 -3.21
CA GLN A 66 19.65 -15.50 -4.31
C GLN A 66 20.26 -15.11 -5.68
N GLN A 67 21.52 -14.68 -5.73
CA GLN A 67 22.26 -14.50 -6.98
C GLN A 67 22.74 -15.83 -7.61
N ARG A 68 22.71 -16.97 -6.90
CA ARG A 68 23.12 -18.29 -7.44
C ARG A 68 22.00 -19.22 -7.87
N VAL A 69 20.77 -19.04 -7.42
CA VAL A 69 19.70 -20.01 -7.66
C VAL A 69 18.83 -19.57 -8.85
N ALA A 70 19.04 -20.21 -9.99
CA ALA A 70 18.09 -20.20 -11.10
C ALA A 70 17.42 -21.57 -11.18
N PRO A 71 16.08 -21.65 -11.26
CA PRO A 71 15.39 -22.84 -11.75
C PRO A 71 15.67 -22.98 -13.25
N SER A 72 16.03 -24.18 -13.68
CA SER A 72 16.21 -24.55 -15.08
C SER A 72 14.89 -24.36 -15.86
N GLY A 73 14.87 -23.50 -16.90
CA GLY A 73 13.77 -23.54 -17.86
C GLY A 73 13.51 -22.34 -18.78
N GLN A 74 14.01 -21.13 -18.50
CA GLN A 74 13.91 -19.99 -19.44
C GLN A 74 15.17 -19.11 -19.37
N PRO A 75 15.82 -18.77 -20.50
CA PRO A 75 17.02 -17.96 -20.46
C PRO A 75 16.63 -16.49 -20.22
N ARG A 76 16.83 -16.00 -19.00
CA ARG A 76 17.02 -14.55 -18.81
C ARG A 76 18.39 -14.23 -19.42
N ASN A 77 18.42 -13.42 -20.48
CA ASN A 77 19.65 -12.85 -21.04
C ASN A 77 20.28 -11.88 -20.01
N LYS A 78 20.84 -12.41 -18.92
CA LYS A 78 21.70 -11.65 -18.03
C LYS A 78 23.06 -11.53 -18.70
N VAL A 79 23.38 -10.34 -19.18
CA VAL A 79 24.71 -10.06 -19.71
C VAL A 79 25.69 -10.01 -18.53
N ALA A 80 26.78 -10.77 -18.62
CA ALA A 80 27.84 -10.70 -17.63
C ALA A 80 28.45 -9.29 -17.65
N LEU A 81 28.34 -8.55 -16.53
CA LEU A 81 28.92 -7.23 -16.41
C LEU A 81 30.45 -7.32 -16.49
N LYS A 82 31.07 -6.36 -17.16
CA LYS A 82 32.54 -6.27 -17.24
C LYS A 82 33.10 -6.08 -15.81
N PRO A 83 34.32 -6.57 -15.51
CA PRO A 83 34.99 -6.27 -14.24
C PRO A 83 34.97 -4.74 -13.96
N GLY A 84 34.60 -4.35 -12.75
CA GLY A 84 34.50 -2.94 -12.33
C GLY A 84 33.18 -2.22 -12.69
N HIS A 85 32.15 -2.95 -13.12
CA HIS A 85 30.83 -2.39 -13.43
C HIS A 85 29.71 -2.95 -12.55
N SER A 86 30.04 -3.30 -11.30
CA SER A 86 29.04 -3.70 -10.31
C SER A 86 28.18 -2.51 -9.87
N LEU A 87 27.08 -2.80 -9.17
CA LEU A 87 26.26 -1.74 -8.53
C LEU A 87 27.08 -0.87 -7.57
N MET A 88 28.07 -1.45 -6.87
CA MET A 88 28.95 -0.68 -5.98
C MET A 88 29.89 0.23 -6.75
N ASP A 89 30.31 -0.17 -7.94
CA ASP A 89 31.12 0.66 -8.83
C ASP A 89 30.28 1.80 -9.42
N TRP A 90 29.01 1.54 -9.74
CA TRP A 90 28.05 2.58 -10.11
C TRP A 90 27.88 3.62 -9.00
N ILE A 91 27.65 3.19 -7.75
CA ILE A 91 27.52 4.10 -6.59
C ILE A 91 28.79 4.92 -6.38
N ARG A 92 29.97 4.33 -6.65
CA ARG A 92 31.25 5.04 -6.56
C ARG A 92 31.38 6.09 -7.67
N LEU A 93 30.93 5.76 -8.88
CA LEU A 93 30.95 6.68 -10.03
C LEU A 93 30.02 7.87 -9.80
N THR A 94 28.80 7.65 -9.31
CA THR A 94 27.83 8.73 -9.00
C THR A 94 28.33 9.65 -7.88
N LYS A 95 29.11 9.13 -6.93
CA LYS A 95 29.74 9.92 -5.85
C LYS A 95 31.07 10.58 -6.22
N SER A 96 31.56 10.41 -7.45
CA SER A 96 32.87 10.95 -7.88
C SER A 96 32.86 12.47 -8.16
N GLY A 97 31.67 13.10 -8.20
CA GLY A 97 31.52 14.50 -8.59
C GLY A 97 31.63 14.73 -10.11
N ARG A 98 31.74 13.66 -10.91
CA ARG A 98 31.67 13.73 -12.37
C ARG A 98 30.25 14.09 -12.79
N ASP A 99 30.12 15.05 -13.70
CA ASP A 99 28.84 15.39 -14.31
C ASP A 99 28.40 14.27 -15.27
N LEU A 100 27.36 13.52 -14.87
CA LEU A 100 26.76 12.44 -15.67
C LEU A 100 25.64 12.94 -16.59
N THR A 101 25.16 14.18 -16.39
CA THR A 101 24.12 14.79 -17.21
C THR A 101 24.69 15.48 -18.44
N GLY A 102 25.91 16.01 -18.33
CA GLY A 102 26.53 16.90 -19.33
C GLY A 102 26.05 18.35 -19.24
N LEU A 103 25.19 18.67 -18.26
CA LEU A 103 24.52 19.96 -18.10
C LEU A 103 25.04 20.79 -16.92
N LYS A 104 26.13 20.34 -16.27
CA LYS A 104 26.77 21.02 -15.13
C LYS A 104 25.77 21.36 -14.01
N GLY A 105 24.85 20.44 -13.74
CA GLY A 105 23.84 20.56 -12.68
C GLY A 105 22.60 21.40 -13.05
N ARG A 106 22.40 21.76 -14.32
CA ARG A 106 21.17 22.43 -14.78
C ARG A 106 20.10 21.40 -15.17
N LEU A 107 18.92 21.55 -14.59
CA LEU A 107 17.72 20.84 -15.04
C LEU A 107 17.05 21.63 -16.17
N ILE A 108 16.68 20.94 -17.25
CA ILE A 108 16.04 21.56 -18.41
C ILE A 108 14.64 21.00 -18.67
N GLU A 109 13.83 21.78 -19.36
CA GLU A 109 12.62 21.29 -20.00
C GLU A 109 12.99 20.63 -21.33
N VAL A 110 12.59 19.38 -21.51
CA VAL A 110 12.94 18.58 -22.70
C VAL A 110 11.68 18.37 -23.54
N THR A 111 11.71 18.80 -24.80
CA THR A 111 10.61 18.51 -25.74
C THR A 111 10.82 17.14 -26.39
N GLU A 112 9.77 16.58 -26.99
CA GLU A 112 9.88 15.31 -27.73
C GLU A 112 10.89 15.42 -28.88
N GLU A 113 10.97 16.56 -29.55
CA GLU A 113 11.95 16.79 -30.62
C GLU A 113 13.39 16.86 -30.11
N GLU A 114 13.59 17.37 -28.89
CA GLU A 114 14.90 17.38 -28.25
C GLU A 114 15.30 15.97 -27.81
N LEU A 115 14.39 15.25 -27.14
CA LEU A 115 14.65 13.89 -26.68
C LEU A 115 15.10 12.97 -27.83
N LYS A 116 14.46 13.08 -29.01
CA LYS A 116 14.79 12.28 -30.20
C LYS A 116 16.21 12.44 -30.72
N LYS A 117 16.91 13.53 -30.38
CA LYS A 117 18.30 13.76 -30.81
C LYS A 117 19.30 12.87 -30.05
N HIS A 118 18.95 12.44 -28.84
CA HIS A 118 19.83 11.71 -27.93
C HIS A 118 19.53 10.21 -27.96
N ASN A 119 19.84 9.57 -29.10
CA ASN A 119 19.48 8.18 -29.40
C ASN A 119 20.68 7.26 -29.69
N THR A 120 21.89 7.63 -29.27
CA THR A 120 23.11 6.85 -29.54
C THR A 120 23.77 6.36 -28.25
N ARG A 121 24.61 5.32 -28.29
CA ARG A 121 25.25 4.74 -27.08
C ARG A 121 25.95 5.78 -26.18
N ASN A 122 26.65 6.73 -26.79
CA ASN A 122 27.43 7.74 -26.07
C ASN A 122 26.63 9.02 -25.79
N ASP A 123 25.39 9.09 -26.28
CA ASP A 123 24.45 10.19 -26.08
C ASP A 123 23.03 9.63 -26.12
N CYS A 124 22.66 8.97 -25.03
CA CYS A 124 21.39 8.25 -24.86
C CYS A 124 20.58 8.88 -23.74
N TRP A 125 19.50 9.56 -24.11
CA TRP A 125 18.51 10.03 -23.15
C TRP A 125 17.26 9.18 -23.25
N THR A 126 16.62 8.93 -22.12
CA THR A 126 15.35 8.21 -22.06
C THR A 126 14.39 8.92 -21.12
N CYS A 127 13.13 8.99 -21.49
CA CYS A 127 12.08 9.47 -20.60
C CYS A 127 11.46 8.29 -19.85
N ILE A 128 11.36 8.41 -18.52
CA ILE A 128 10.66 7.46 -17.65
C ILE A 128 9.74 8.27 -16.75
N ARG A 129 8.43 8.02 -16.86
CA ARG A 129 7.36 8.66 -16.09
C ARG A 129 7.43 10.19 -16.09
N GLY A 130 7.75 10.78 -17.25
CA GLY A 130 7.82 12.23 -17.46
C GLY A 130 9.14 12.89 -17.05
N MET A 131 10.12 12.14 -16.56
CA MET A 131 11.46 12.62 -16.24
C MET A 131 12.48 12.08 -17.24
N VAL A 132 13.40 12.92 -17.71
CA VAL A 132 14.43 12.57 -18.69
C VAL A 132 15.74 12.29 -18.00
N TYR A 133 16.38 11.17 -18.33
CA TYR A 133 17.67 10.75 -17.80
C TYR A 133 18.69 10.53 -18.91
N ASN A 134 19.92 11.04 -18.73
CA ASN A 134 21.05 10.72 -19.58
C ASN A 134 21.68 9.40 -19.10
N VAL A 135 21.31 8.29 -19.73
CA VAL A 135 21.73 6.93 -19.31
C VAL A 135 23.02 6.47 -19.98
N SER A 136 23.70 7.34 -20.73
CA SER A 136 24.94 7.00 -21.47
C SER A 136 26.02 6.39 -20.57
N ALA A 137 26.23 6.97 -19.37
CA ALA A 137 27.21 6.46 -18.41
C ALA A 137 26.78 5.17 -17.71
N TYR A 138 25.47 4.85 -17.72
CA TYR A 138 24.89 3.70 -17.05
C TYR A 138 24.85 2.44 -17.94
N MET A 139 25.08 2.58 -19.25
CA MET A 139 25.03 1.49 -20.23
C MET A 139 25.83 0.26 -19.82
N ASP A 140 27.07 0.44 -19.37
CA ASP A 140 27.96 -0.65 -18.97
C ASP A 140 27.63 -1.24 -17.58
N PHE A 141 26.74 -0.60 -16.80
CA PHE A 141 26.33 -1.01 -15.45
C PHE A 141 24.95 -1.67 -15.40
N HIS A 142 24.18 -1.61 -16.50
CA HIS A 142 22.84 -2.15 -16.55
C HIS A 142 22.84 -3.69 -16.58
N PRO A 143 22.21 -4.39 -15.61
CA PRO A 143 22.22 -5.86 -15.54
C PRO A 143 21.54 -6.57 -16.71
N GLY A 144 20.66 -5.87 -17.44
CA GLY A 144 20.02 -6.37 -18.67
C GLY A 144 20.83 -6.13 -19.95
N GLY A 145 22.00 -5.50 -19.86
CA GLY A 145 22.85 -5.15 -21.00
C GLY A 145 22.48 -3.83 -21.67
N GLU A 146 23.36 -3.37 -22.57
CA GLU A 146 23.20 -2.11 -23.31
C GLU A 146 22.05 -2.15 -24.33
N GLU A 147 21.80 -3.32 -24.93
CA GLU A 147 20.75 -3.48 -25.95
C GLU A 147 19.36 -3.12 -25.40
N GLU A 148 19.06 -3.51 -24.16
CA GLU A 148 17.77 -3.21 -23.52
C GLU A 148 17.58 -1.72 -23.25
N LEU A 149 18.64 -0.99 -22.87
CA LEU A 149 18.57 0.46 -22.70
C LEU A 149 18.44 1.19 -24.05
N MET A 150 19.12 0.69 -25.09
CA MET A 150 19.07 1.28 -26.42
C MET A 150 17.68 1.22 -27.06
N ARG A 151 16.81 0.28 -26.66
CA ARG A 151 15.41 0.21 -27.12
C ARG A 151 14.58 1.44 -26.73
N ALA A 152 14.98 2.13 -25.66
CA ALA A 152 14.30 3.33 -25.15
C ALA A 152 15.11 4.62 -25.41
N ALA A 153 16.15 4.55 -26.26
CA ALA A 153 17.01 5.68 -26.58
C ALA A 153 16.25 6.75 -27.40
N GLY A 154 16.29 7.99 -26.94
CA GLY A 154 15.67 9.14 -27.58
C GLY A 154 14.14 9.13 -27.59
N MET A 155 13.49 8.37 -26.70
CA MET A 155 12.03 8.31 -26.61
C MET A 155 11.52 8.13 -25.18
N ASP A 156 10.19 8.20 -25.01
CA ASP A 156 9.53 7.81 -23.77
C ASP A 156 9.53 6.28 -23.63
N GLY A 157 10.41 5.80 -22.76
CA GLY A 157 10.62 4.40 -22.45
C GLY A 157 9.75 3.87 -21.32
N THR A 158 8.79 4.64 -20.81
CA THR A 158 8.00 4.27 -19.61
C THR A 158 7.37 2.90 -19.73
N ASP A 159 6.73 2.59 -20.86
CA ASP A 159 6.07 1.29 -21.07
C ASP A 159 7.08 0.13 -21.14
N LEU A 160 8.25 0.34 -21.75
CA LEU A 160 9.34 -0.65 -21.80
C LEU A 160 9.92 -0.88 -20.41
N PHE A 161 10.12 0.20 -19.66
CA PHE A 161 10.59 0.16 -18.28
C PHE A 161 9.60 -0.59 -17.38
N ASP A 162 8.30 -0.29 -17.46
CA ASP A 162 7.27 -0.90 -16.61
C ASP A 162 6.98 -2.38 -16.93
N GLN A 163 7.42 -2.88 -18.08
CA GLN A 163 7.34 -4.30 -18.42
C GLN A 163 8.39 -5.13 -17.66
N VAL A 164 9.61 -4.60 -17.51
CA VAL A 164 10.76 -5.36 -17.02
C VAL A 164 11.21 -4.92 -15.62
N HIS A 165 11.11 -3.63 -15.33
CA HIS A 165 11.73 -2.96 -14.18
C HIS A 165 10.74 -2.14 -13.34
N ARG A 166 9.44 -2.44 -13.44
CA ARG A 166 8.35 -1.71 -12.75
C ARG A 166 8.62 -1.36 -11.28
N TRP A 167 9.30 -2.26 -10.59
CA TRP A 167 9.56 -2.24 -9.14
C TRP A 167 10.98 -1.80 -8.77
N VAL A 168 11.81 -1.45 -9.77
CA VAL A 168 13.17 -0.96 -9.54
C VAL A 168 13.09 0.52 -9.19
N ASN A 169 13.78 0.93 -8.11
CA ASN A 169 13.94 2.32 -7.73
C ASN A 169 14.94 3.03 -8.65
N TYR A 170 14.54 3.26 -9.90
CA TYR A 170 15.36 3.94 -10.91
C TYR A 170 15.61 5.40 -10.55
N GLU A 171 14.69 6.07 -9.84
CA GLU A 171 14.83 7.48 -9.44
C GLU A 171 16.03 7.69 -8.53
N SER A 172 16.24 6.79 -7.55
CA SER A 172 17.45 6.82 -6.71
C SER A 172 18.69 6.40 -7.50
N MET A 173 18.58 5.36 -8.32
CA MET A 173 19.71 4.81 -9.07
C MET A 173 20.25 5.75 -10.15
N LEU A 174 19.37 6.51 -10.81
CA LEU A 174 19.67 7.41 -11.92
C LEU A 174 19.57 8.88 -11.52
N LYS A 175 19.49 9.20 -10.22
CA LYS A 175 19.37 10.57 -9.72
C LYS A 175 20.40 11.53 -10.32
N GLU A 176 21.67 11.11 -10.34
CA GLU A 176 22.77 11.92 -10.88
C GLU A 176 22.79 11.99 -12.42
N CYS A 177 21.94 11.20 -13.09
CA CYS A 177 21.73 11.22 -14.53
C CYS A 177 20.52 12.10 -14.94
N LEU A 178 19.83 12.73 -14.00
CA LEU A 178 18.59 13.47 -14.27
C LEU A 178 18.87 14.73 -15.10
N VAL A 179 18.30 14.76 -16.31
CA VAL A 179 18.38 15.89 -17.25
C VAL A 179 17.28 16.92 -16.97
N GLY A 180 16.07 16.46 -16.66
CA GLY A 180 14.94 17.34 -16.35
C GLY A 180 13.59 16.75 -16.69
N LYS A 181 12.59 17.60 -17.00
CA LYS A 181 11.19 17.20 -17.16
C LYS A 181 10.78 17.25 -18.63
N MET A 182 10.01 16.24 -19.07
CA MET A 182 9.39 16.26 -20.39
C MET A 182 8.28 17.31 -20.49
N VAL A 183 8.29 18.10 -21.57
CA VAL A 183 7.25 19.07 -21.89
C VAL A 183 6.44 18.58 -23.08
N VAL A 184 5.13 18.43 -22.87
CA VAL A 184 4.17 18.12 -23.93
C VAL A 184 3.61 19.44 -24.44
N LYS A 185 3.75 19.73 -25.75
CA LYS A 185 3.12 20.92 -26.35
C LYS A 185 1.60 20.82 -26.19
N ALA A 186 1.01 21.78 -25.48
CA ALA A 186 -0.43 21.97 -25.48
C ALA A 186 -0.86 22.59 -26.82
N SER A 187 -1.29 21.78 -27.79
CA SER A 187 -1.88 22.25 -29.04
C SER A 187 -3.39 22.03 -29.09
N MET A 188 -4.11 23.13 -28.85
CA MET A 188 -5.31 23.61 -29.56
C MET A 188 -6.58 22.74 -29.61
N VAL A 189 -7.45 22.93 -28.62
CA VAL A 189 -8.91 22.88 -28.81
C VAL A 189 -9.46 24.23 -28.36
N LEU A 190 -9.81 25.09 -29.31
CA LEU A 190 -10.82 26.16 -29.19
C LEU A 190 -10.80 27.02 -30.47
N LYS A 191 -11.80 26.81 -31.34
CA LYS A 191 -12.65 27.87 -31.92
C LYS A 191 -13.57 27.28 -32.98
N ALA A 192 -14.87 27.27 -32.70
CA ALA A 192 -15.90 27.37 -33.73
C ALA A 192 -16.82 28.53 -33.34
N GLN A 193 -16.81 29.59 -34.15
CA GLN A 193 -17.76 30.69 -34.11
C GLN A 193 -18.99 30.36 -35.00
N PRO A 194 -20.15 30.98 -34.75
CA PRO A 194 -21.38 30.71 -35.48
C PRO A 194 -21.52 31.61 -36.72
N THR A 195 -21.94 31.05 -37.85
CA THR A 195 -22.33 31.82 -39.04
C THR A 195 -23.84 31.93 -39.15
N LYS A 196 -24.34 33.17 -39.18
CA LYS A 196 -25.69 33.58 -39.58
C LYS A 196 -25.96 33.27 -41.06
N LYS A 197 -27.23 33.04 -41.42
CA LYS A 197 -27.80 33.39 -42.74
C LYS A 197 -29.25 33.89 -42.59
N GLU A 198 -29.56 34.91 -43.37
CA GLU A 198 -30.84 35.61 -43.48
C GLU A 198 -31.63 35.19 -44.75
N HIS A 199 -32.97 35.27 -44.64
CA HIS A 199 -34.08 35.56 -45.60
C HIS A 199 -34.09 34.93 -47.03
N THR A 200 -35.20 34.42 -47.62
CA THR A 200 -36.51 35.06 -47.94
C THR A 200 -37.60 34.07 -48.44
N HIS A 201 -38.87 34.35 -48.09
CA HIS A 201 -40.19 34.21 -48.78
C HIS A 201 -40.85 32.88 -49.30
N VAL A 202 -41.98 32.49 -48.65
CA VAL A 202 -43.42 32.33 -49.11
C VAL A 202 -43.69 31.63 -50.47
N ASN A 203 -44.53 30.59 -50.68
CA ASN A 203 -45.95 30.29 -50.36
C ASN A 203 -46.29 28.82 -50.76
N GLY A 204 -47.30 28.16 -50.16
CA GLY A 204 -47.95 26.98 -50.79
C GLY A 204 -48.54 25.92 -49.84
N ILE A 205 -49.81 25.56 -50.07
CA ILE A 205 -50.69 24.70 -49.25
C ILE A 205 -50.44 23.20 -49.51
N THR A 206 -50.68 22.38 -48.48
CA THR A 206 -50.52 20.92 -48.25
C THR A 206 -51.12 19.97 -49.31
N PRO A 207 -50.58 18.72 -49.44
CA PRO A 207 -51.15 17.53 -48.76
C PRO A 207 -50.10 16.63 -48.04
N PRO A 208 -50.51 15.63 -47.23
CA PRO A 208 -49.65 14.97 -46.23
C PRO A 208 -48.68 13.94 -46.83
N PRO A 209 -47.51 13.70 -46.21
CA PRO A 209 -46.54 12.70 -46.68
C PRO A 209 -46.86 11.27 -46.20
N PRO A 210 -46.28 10.25 -46.87
CA PRO A 210 -46.40 8.84 -46.46
C PRO A 210 -45.63 8.58 -45.16
N LEU A 211 -46.07 7.54 -44.43
CA LEU A 211 -45.44 7.04 -43.20
C LEU A 211 -43.91 6.90 -43.34
N LEU A 212 -43.16 7.74 -42.62
CA LEU A 212 -41.71 7.62 -42.48
C LEU A 212 -41.37 6.56 -41.41
N PRO A 213 -40.25 5.84 -41.56
CA PRO A 213 -39.73 4.95 -40.53
C PRO A 213 -39.39 5.74 -39.25
N GLU A 214 -39.55 5.10 -38.09
CA GLU A 214 -39.29 5.69 -36.78
C GLU A 214 -37.96 6.47 -36.75
N PRO A 215 -37.91 7.65 -36.10
CA PRO A 215 -36.67 8.39 -35.98
C PRO A 215 -35.67 7.54 -35.20
N ALA A 216 -34.51 7.29 -35.80
CA ALA A 216 -33.36 6.74 -35.10
C ALA A 216 -33.18 7.53 -33.80
N LYS A 217 -33.24 6.83 -32.66
CA LYS A 217 -33.00 7.40 -31.34
C LYS A 217 -31.69 8.19 -31.41
N VAL A 218 -31.80 9.51 -31.35
CA VAL A 218 -30.65 10.36 -31.04
C VAL A 218 -30.06 9.80 -29.74
N PRO A 219 -28.77 9.39 -29.72
CA PRO A 219 -28.16 8.93 -28.48
C PRO A 219 -28.35 10.03 -27.44
N LEU A 220 -29.03 9.70 -26.34
CA LEU A 220 -29.07 10.58 -25.18
C LEU A 220 -27.64 11.01 -24.86
N PRO A 221 -27.37 12.29 -24.56
CA PRO A 221 -26.04 12.73 -24.18
C PRO A 221 -25.53 11.82 -23.06
N ALA A 222 -24.30 11.31 -23.22
CA ALA A 222 -23.70 10.40 -22.26
C ALA A 222 -23.85 10.98 -20.85
N LYS A 223 -24.46 10.21 -19.93
CA LYS A 223 -24.67 10.67 -18.56
C LYS A 223 -23.31 11.04 -17.97
N ASP A 224 -23.16 12.29 -17.53
CA ASP A 224 -21.96 12.75 -16.83
C ASP A 224 -21.79 11.93 -15.54
N HIS A 225 -20.79 11.06 -15.54
CA HIS A 225 -20.47 10.17 -14.43
C HIS A 225 -19.44 10.79 -13.46
N ARG A 226 -19.01 12.04 -13.70
CA ARG A 226 -18.07 12.74 -12.83
C ARG A 226 -18.73 13.00 -11.47
N PRO A 227 -18.04 12.73 -10.36
CA PRO A 227 -18.47 13.20 -9.06
C PRO A 227 -18.64 14.73 -9.05
N ARG A 228 -19.53 15.21 -8.20
CA ARG A 228 -19.70 16.64 -7.94
C ARG A 228 -19.72 16.87 -6.45
N TYR A 229 -19.43 18.08 -6.01
CA TYR A 229 -19.64 18.47 -4.64
C TYR A 229 -20.54 19.68 -4.53
N ASP A 230 -21.08 19.86 -3.33
CA ASP A 230 -21.78 21.05 -2.88
C ASP A 230 -21.39 21.29 -1.42
N TRP A 231 -21.76 22.43 -0.85
CA TRP A 231 -21.52 22.69 0.56
C TRP A 231 -22.61 23.58 1.15
N PHE A 232 -22.80 23.43 2.45
CA PHE A 232 -23.67 24.31 3.22
C PHE A 232 -23.07 24.51 4.61
N GLN A 233 -23.60 25.46 5.35
CA GLN A 233 -23.13 25.76 6.70
C GLN A 233 -24.30 26.00 7.64
N THR A 234 -24.05 25.77 8.92
CA THR A 234 -24.85 26.30 10.03
C THR A 234 -24.03 27.36 10.76
N ASP A 235 -24.53 27.88 11.87
CA ASP A 235 -23.74 28.77 12.74
C ASP A 235 -22.52 28.05 13.33
N GLU A 236 -22.59 26.72 13.49
CA GLU A 236 -21.55 25.90 14.14
C GLU A 236 -20.69 25.10 13.17
N THR A 237 -21.20 24.75 11.99
CA THR A 237 -20.53 23.78 11.12
C THR A 237 -20.45 24.22 9.66
N VAL A 238 -19.46 23.69 8.96
CA VAL A 238 -19.38 23.71 7.49
C VAL A 238 -19.42 22.26 7.01
N THR A 239 -20.37 21.94 6.16
CA THR A 239 -20.53 20.59 5.61
C THR A 239 -20.27 20.60 4.10
N ILE A 240 -19.26 19.85 3.67
CA ILE A 240 -19.00 19.53 2.28
C ILE A 240 -19.71 18.22 1.95
N VAL A 241 -20.43 18.19 0.84
CA VAL A 241 -21.15 17.01 0.36
C VAL A 241 -20.65 16.61 -1.01
N VAL A 242 -20.10 15.41 -1.13
CA VAL A 242 -19.68 14.80 -2.39
C VAL A 242 -20.74 13.82 -2.89
N TYR A 243 -21.17 14.02 -4.13
CA TYR A 243 -22.08 13.15 -4.87
C TYR A 243 -21.30 12.39 -5.95
N THR A 244 -21.03 11.11 -5.71
CA THR A 244 -20.23 10.27 -6.62
C THR A 244 -20.99 9.78 -7.85
N LYS A 245 -22.32 10.00 -7.89
CA LYS A 245 -23.25 9.59 -8.95
C LYS A 245 -23.29 8.07 -9.19
N ARG A 246 -22.84 7.28 -8.22
CA ARG A 246 -22.80 5.81 -8.28
C ARG A 246 -22.84 5.21 -6.88
N LYS A 247 -23.21 3.94 -6.74
CA LYS A 247 -23.08 3.23 -5.46
C LYS A 247 -21.60 3.15 -5.05
N ILE A 248 -21.32 3.32 -3.77
CA ILE A 248 -19.98 3.19 -3.19
C ILE A 248 -19.95 2.03 -2.18
N PRO A 249 -18.76 1.49 -1.86
CA PRO A 249 -18.64 0.41 -0.87
C PRO A 249 -19.09 0.85 0.52
N ASN A 250 -19.77 -0.03 1.25
CA ASN A 250 -20.11 0.18 2.67
C ASN A 250 -18.88 0.26 3.56
N SER A 251 -17.78 -0.37 3.14
CA SER A 251 -16.49 -0.25 3.80
C SER A 251 -15.91 1.17 3.70
N GLY A 252 -16.45 2.04 2.84
CA GLY A 252 -15.94 3.40 2.66
C GLY A 252 -14.90 3.50 1.55
N CYS A 253 -14.74 4.71 1.02
CA CYS A 253 -13.83 5.02 -0.07
C CYS A 253 -13.24 6.43 0.00
N SER A 254 -13.44 7.13 1.12
CA SER A 254 -12.96 8.49 1.35
C SER A 254 -11.70 8.48 2.22
N VAL A 255 -10.76 9.33 1.87
CA VAL A 255 -9.66 9.78 2.73
C VAL A 255 -9.85 11.27 2.93
N VAL A 256 -9.92 11.72 4.17
CA VAL A 256 -10.01 13.13 4.54
C VAL A 256 -8.82 13.45 5.41
N ASP A 257 -8.08 14.49 5.05
CA ASP A 257 -6.96 15.00 5.81
C ASP A 257 -7.22 16.50 6.05
N LEU A 258 -7.39 16.88 7.32
CA LEU A 258 -7.44 18.27 7.76
C LEU A 258 -6.17 18.55 8.57
N GLN A 259 -5.30 19.42 8.06
CA GLN A 259 -4.07 19.82 8.73
C GLN A 259 -3.98 21.33 8.78
N GLY A 260 -4.05 21.90 9.99
CA GLY A 260 -4.24 23.33 10.18
C GLY A 260 -5.49 23.80 9.41
N ASN A 261 -5.28 24.70 8.45
CA ASN A 261 -6.37 25.26 7.64
C ASN A 261 -6.50 24.61 6.23
N ILE A 262 -5.77 23.52 5.97
CA ILE A 262 -5.78 22.83 4.68
C ILE A 262 -6.67 21.59 4.78
N LEU A 263 -7.69 21.52 3.91
CA LEU A 263 -8.59 20.38 3.79
C LEU A 263 -8.33 19.65 2.47
N ARG A 264 -8.04 18.35 2.57
CA ARG A 264 -7.93 17.42 1.45
C ARG A 264 -8.97 16.32 1.59
N ILE A 265 -9.83 16.14 0.59
CA ILE A 265 -10.81 15.05 0.50
C ILE A 265 -10.55 14.27 -0.78
N GLU A 266 -10.17 13.01 -0.67
CA GLU A 266 -9.95 12.10 -1.79
C GLU A 266 -10.97 10.95 -1.77
N ILE A 267 -11.68 10.74 -2.87
CA ILE A 267 -12.66 9.67 -3.04
C ILE A 267 -12.18 8.67 -4.08
N LEU A 268 -11.99 7.42 -3.66
CA LEU A 268 -11.50 6.32 -4.49
C LEU A 268 -12.67 5.56 -5.14
N LEU A 269 -12.85 5.74 -6.45
CA LEU A 269 -13.95 5.16 -7.23
C LEU A 269 -13.43 4.12 -8.23
N GLY A 270 -12.99 2.97 -7.72
CA GLY A 270 -12.39 1.91 -8.52
C GLY A 270 -11.02 2.33 -9.06
N SER A 271 -10.91 2.42 -10.39
CA SER A 271 -9.70 2.88 -11.10
C SER A 271 -9.60 4.41 -11.22
N TRP A 272 -10.48 5.16 -10.57
CA TRP A 272 -10.49 6.61 -10.57
C TRP A 272 -10.39 7.19 -9.17
N SER A 273 -9.80 8.37 -9.05
CA SER A 273 -9.72 9.17 -7.82
C SER A 273 -10.31 10.56 -8.09
N TYR A 274 -11.15 11.02 -7.16
CA TYR A 274 -11.72 12.36 -7.16
C TYR A 274 -11.16 13.15 -5.98
N LEU A 275 -10.53 14.29 -6.25
CA LEU A 275 -9.84 15.09 -5.23
C LEU A 275 -10.49 16.47 -5.08
N LEU A 276 -10.76 16.84 -3.84
CA LEU A 276 -11.08 18.20 -3.43
C LEU A 276 -9.99 18.68 -2.48
N HIS A 277 -9.46 19.86 -2.74
CA HIS A 277 -8.31 20.39 -2.00
C HIS A 277 -8.46 21.90 -1.81
N TRP A 278 -8.46 22.36 -0.56
CA TRP A 278 -8.65 23.77 -0.22
C TRP A 278 -7.73 24.23 0.90
N SER A 279 -7.39 25.51 0.85
CA SER A 279 -7.09 26.31 2.05
C SER A 279 -8.39 26.95 2.50
N LEU A 280 -8.93 26.56 3.65
CA LEU A 280 -10.25 26.96 4.13
C LEU A 280 -10.34 28.48 4.41
N SER A 281 -11.55 29.03 4.32
CA SER A 281 -11.76 30.48 4.52
C SER A 281 -11.55 30.94 5.97
N HIS A 282 -11.84 30.07 6.93
CA HIS A 282 -11.65 30.34 8.36
C HIS A 282 -11.22 29.05 9.07
N GLU A 283 -10.66 29.24 10.26
CA GLU A 283 -10.26 28.14 11.13
C GLU A 283 -11.45 27.26 11.53
N VAL A 284 -11.18 25.96 11.52
CA VAL A 284 -12.06 24.90 11.97
C VAL A 284 -11.30 24.10 13.02
N GLU A 285 -12.03 23.37 13.84
CA GLU A 285 -11.39 22.48 14.79
C GLU A 285 -10.75 21.28 14.10
N GLU A 286 -9.71 20.71 14.73
CA GLU A 286 -8.98 19.54 14.25
C GLU A 286 -9.74 18.21 14.45
N ILE A 287 -11.06 18.25 14.24
CA ILE A 287 -11.95 17.10 14.28
C ILE A 287 -12.82 17.11 13.03
N VAL A 288 -12.78 16.00 12.29
CA VAL A 288 -13.57 15.81 11.08
C VAL A 288 -14.56 14.68 11.29
N ALA A 289 -15.83 14.94 11.03
CA ALA A 289 -16.86 13.91 10.99
C ALA A 289 -17.21 13.56 9.54
N THR A 290 -17.09 12.28 9.17
CA THR A 290 -17.47 11.79 7.84
C THR A 290 -18.71 10.90 7.92
N LYS A 291 -19.73 11.16 7.10
CA LYS A 291 -20.93 10.33 6.97
C LYS A 291 -21.12 9.88 5.54
N THR A 292 -21.28 8.58 5.33
CA THR A 292 -21.41 7.97 4.02
C THR A 292 -22.79 7.32 3.85
N VAL A 293 -23.47 7.63 2.74
CA VAL A 293 -24.72 6.98 2.31
C VAL A 293 -24.43 6.19 1.04
N SER A 294 -24.01 4.94 1.23
CA SER A 294 -23.46 4.08 0.18
C SER A 294 -24.41 3.79 -0.98
N SER A 295 -25.71 3.67 -0.67
CA SER A 295 -26.77 3.33 -1.63
C SER A 295 -26.94 4.37 -2.74
N VAL A 296 -26.66 5.64 -2.45
CA VAL A 296 -26.77 6.77 -3.38
C VAL A 296 -25.43 7.42 -3.69
N GLY A 297 -24.33 6.96 -3.07
CA GLY A 297 -23.00 7.49 -3.33
C GLY A 297 -22.77 8.89 -2.80
N LYS A 298 -23.38 9.23 -1.66
CA LYS A 298 -23.23 10.54 -1.00
C LYS A 298 -22.25 10.43 0.16
N ILE A 299 -21.28 11.32 0.21
CA ILE A 299 -20.28 11.42 1.30
C ILE A 299 -20.37 12.83 1.87
N GLN A 300 -20.51 12.98 3.18
CA GLN A 300 -20.57 14.26 3.86
C GLN A 300 -19.37 14.39 4.79
N VAL A 301 -18.63 15.49 4.65
CA VAL A 301 -17.51 15.86 5.50
C VAL A 301 -17.94 17.10 6.27
N CYS A 302 -18.10 16.97 7.58
CA CYS A 302 -18.54 18.02 8.48
C CYS A 302 -17.36 18.51 9.31
N LEU A 303 -17.15 19.83 9.29
CA LEU A 303 -16.13 20.56 10.02
C LEU A 303 -16.81 21.45 11.04
N ARG A 304 -16.29 21.50 12.28
CA ARG A 304 -16.78 22.42 13.30
C ARG A 304 -16.02 23.74 13.21
N LYS A 305 -16.75 24.85 13.16
CA LYS A 305 -16.16 26.19 13.09
C LYS A 305 -15.58 26.56 14.44
N VAL A 306 -14.38 27.15 14.44
CA VAL A 306 -13.84 27.81 15.65
C VAL A 306 -14.51 29.17 15.83
N VAL A 307 -14.69 29.90 14.72
CA VAL A 307 -15.37 31.19 14.69
C VAL A 307 -16.72 31.03 14.00
N HIS A 308 -17.81 31.37 14.71
CA HIS A 308 -19.20 31.32 14.23
C HIS A 308 -19.55 32.39 13.17
N ALA A 309 -18.62 32.65 12.25
CA ALA A 309 -18.82 33.56 11.12
C ALA A 309 -19.57 32.87 9.98
N LYS A 310 -20.29 33.67 9.19
CA LYS A 310 -20.88 33.22 7.92
C LYS A 310 -19.81 33.16 6.84
N TRP A 311 -19.56 31.97 6.31
CA TRP A 311 -18.63 31.76 5.21
C TRP A 311 -19.28 32.15 3.88
N THR A 312 -18.57 32.86 3.02
CA THR A 312 -19.04 33.16 1.65
C THR A 312 -18.60 32.10 0.66
N GLN A 313 -17.55 31.34 0.99
CA GLN A 313 -16.98 30.24 0.23
C GLN A 313 -16.30 29.23 1.18
N VAL A 314 -16.10 27.99 0.75
CA VAL A 314 -15.37 26.96 1.53
C VAL A 314 -13.92 27.40 1.77
N GLY A 315 -13.25 27.88 0.74
CA GLY A 315 -11.84 28.25 0.81
C GLY A 315 -11.25 28.48 -0.57
N GLN A 316 -9.98 28.87 -0.60
CA GLN A 316 -9.22 28.98 -1.83
C GLN A 316 -8.85 27.58 -2.35
N PRO A 317 -9.24 27.22 -3.60
CA PRO A 317 -8.84 25.97 -4.21
C PRO A 317 -7.31 25.83 -4.28
N LEU A 318 -6.80 24.66 -3.95
CA LEU A 318 -5.38 24.31 -4.06
C LEU A 318 -5.13 23.43 -5.30
N GLU A 319 -3.88 22.99 -5.47
CA GLU A 319 -3.49 22.14 -6.60
C GLU A 319 -4.37 20.90 -6.71
N SER A 320 -4.79 20.61 -7.95
CA SER A 320 -5.64 19.47 -8.30
C SER A 320 -7.02 19.45 -7.61
N HIS A 321 -7.49 20.60 -7.12
CA HIS A 321 -8.86 20.79 -6.65
C HIS A 321 -9.89 20.41 -7.74
N ASP A 322 -10.94 19.71 -7.32
CA ASP A 322 -12.02 19.19 -8.17
C ASP A 322 -11.52 18.30 -9.33
N SER A 323 -10.35 17.67 -9.20
CA SER A 323 -9.82 16.78 -10.24
C SER A 323 -10.43 15.38 -10.17
N PHE A 324 -10.67 14.77 -11.35
CA PHE A 324 -11.13 13.39 -11.46
C PHE A 324 -10.23 12.64 -12.44
N ILE A 325 -9.24 11.93 -11.90
CA ILE A 325 -8.15 11.30 -12.66
C ILE A 325 -8.13 9.79 -12.43
N ARG A 326 -7.39 9.06 -13.26
CA ARG A 326 -7.19 7.63 -13.02
C ARG A 326 -6.29 7.45 -11.80
N SER A 327 -6.58 6.44 -10.99
CA SER A 327 -5.83 6.16 -9.75
C SER A 327 -4.35 5.85 -10.01
N LYS A 328 -3.98 5.41 -11.21
CA LYS A 328 -2.57 5.20 -11.60
C LYS A 328 -1.80 6.49 -11.89
N ASP A 329 -2.54 7.56 -12.22
CA ASP A 329 -1.98 8.86 -12.60
C ASP A 329 -1.90 9.78 -11.36
N ARG A 330 -2.26 9.29 -10.16
CA ARG A 330 -2.25 10.07 -8.92
C ARG A 330 -0.90 9.98 -8.20
N GLY A 331 -0.48 11.07 -7.58
CA GLY A 331 0.59 11.04 -6.59
C GLY A 331 0.14 10.40 -5.28
N LEU A 332 1.05 9.69 -4.60
CA LEU A 332 0.81 9.21 -3.25
C LEU A 332 0.87 10.39 -2.27
N PHE A 333 -0.19 10.55 -1.48
CA PHE A 333 -0.21 11.51 -0.37
C PHE A 333 0.11 10.78 0.93
N TYR A 334 1.03 11.32 1.73
CA TYR A 334 1.51 10.74 2.99
C TYR A 334 1.10 11.59 4.18
N ARG A 335 0.96 10.94 5.33
CA ARG A 335 0.71 11.55 6.64
C ARG A 335 1.54 10.84 7.69
N ASP A 336 1.93 11.55 8.72
CA ASP A 336 2.71 10.97 9.81
C ASP A 336 1.78 10.35 10.85
N CYS A 337 1.81 9.03 10.94
CA CYS A 337 1.03 8.28 11.91
C CYS A 337 1.91 7.90 13.10
N VAL A 338 1.35 7.97 14.30
CA VAL A 338 2.07 7.66 15.54
C VAL A 338 1.94 6.17 15.84
N LEU A 339 3.06 5.50 16.06
CA LEU A 339 3.08 4.12 16.56
C LEU A 339 2.55 4.10 18.00
N VAL A 340 1.46 3.38 18.25
CA VAL A 340 0.82 3.32 19.59
C VAL A 340 1.01 1.99 20.30
N SER A 341 1.21 0.90 19.58
CA SER A 341 1.51 -0.40 20.18
C SER A 341 2.24 -1.33 19.22
N LYS A 342 2.97 -2.29 19.81
CA LYS A 342 3.54 -3.47 19.15
C LYS A 342 3.12 -4.70 19.93
N LYS A 343 2.62 -5.72 19.23
CA LYS A 343 2.26 -7.00 19.83
C LYS A 343 2.92 -8.13 19.04
N GLU A 344 3.60 -9.03 19.74
CA GLU A 344 4.17 -10.22 19.11
C GLU A 344 3.06 -11.15 18.59
N VAL A 345 3.21 -11.61 17.35
CA VAL A 345 2.32 -12.59 16.70
C VAL A 345 3.04 -13.95 16.59
N THR A 346 4.29 -13.91 16.18
CA THR A 346 5.23 -15.05 16.19
C THR A 346 6.61 -14.55 16.59
N HIS A 347 7.58 -15.46 16.71
CA HIS A 347 8.97 -15.14 17.05
C HIS A 347 9.64 -14.08 16.16
N ASP A 348 9.14 -13.83 14.94
CA ASP A 348 9.70 -12.85 14.01
C ASP A 348 8.62 -11.97 13.35
N THR A 349 7.39 -12.00 13.84
CA THR A 349 6.28 -11.20 13.28
C THR A 349 5.59 -10.40 14.37
N GLN A 350 5.44 -9.11 14.12
CA GLN A 350 4.85 -8.14 15.04
C GLN A 350 3.59 -7.53 14.42
N LEU A 351 2.59 -7.26 15.25
CA LEU A 351 1.41 -6.47 14.94
C LEU A 351 1.63 -5.05 15.44
N PHE A 352 1.83 -4.12 14.51
CA PHE A 352 2.01 -2.70 14.79
C PHE A 352 0.67 -1.98 14.68
N CYS A 353 0.34 -1.15 15.66
CA CYS A 353 -0.82 -0.25 15.60
C CYS A 353 -0.35 1.20 15.41
N PHE A 354 -0.86 1.85 14.37
CA PHE A 354 -0.57 3.24 14.05
C PHE A 354 -1.83 4.10 14.16
N ARG A 355 -1.75 5.15 14.97
CA ARG A 355 -2.80 6.15 15.09
C ARG A 355 -2.66 7.22 14.01
N LEU A 356 -3.76 7.50 13.33
CA LEU A 356 -3.85 8.60 12.37
C LEU A 356 -3.72 9.96 13.07
N PRO A 357 -3.18 10.99 12.38
CA PRO A 357 -3.18 12.35 12.90
C PRO A 357 -4.60 12.84 13.26
N PRO A 358 -4.75 13.74 14.24
CA PRO A 358 -5.97 14.52 14.41
C PRO A 358 -6.45 15.15 13.09
N GLY A 359 -7.75 15.31 12.92
CA GLY A 359 -8.32 15.82 11.66
C GLY A 359 -8.27 14.83 10.47
N THR A 360 -7.76 13.60 10.65
CA THR A 360 -7.69 12.60 9.57
C THR A 360 -8.77 11.54 9.70
N HIS A 361 -9.44 11.25 8.59
CA HIS A 361 -10.32 10.10 8.41
C HIS A 361 -9.83 9.28 7.23
N MET A 362 -9.33 8.08 7.49
CA MET A 362 -8.88 7.18 6.43
C MET A 362 -9.37 5.77 6.68
N HIS A 363 -10.05 5.20 5.68
CA HIS A 363 -10.32 3.77 5.64
C HIS A 363 -9.50 3.15 4.50
N VAL A 364 -8.85 2.02 4.76
CA VAL A 364 -8.16 1.22 3.74
C VAL A 364 -9.09 0.10 3.28
N PRO A 365 -9.65 0.16 2.05
CA PRO A 365 -10.50 -0.90 1.51
C PRO A 365 -9.81 -2.27 1.51
N VAL A 366 -10.59 -3.33 1.69
CA VAL A 366 -10.09 -4.70 1.51
C VAL A 366 -9.53 -4.85 0.09
N GLY A 367 -8.39 -5.53 -0.02
CA GLY A 367 -7.65 -5.69 -1.27
C GLY A 367 -6.78 -4.49 -1.69
N ARG A 368 -6.71 -3.45 -0.86
CA ARG A 368 -5.75 -2.35 -1.00
C ARG A 368 -4.67 -2.42 0.08
N HIS A 369 -3.56 -1.77 -0.21
CA HIS A 369 -2.42 -1.61 0.70
C HIS A 369 -2.13 -0.13 0.95
N VAL A 370 -1.25 0.15 1.90
CA VAL A 370 -0.65 1.46 2.13
C VAL A 370 0.86 1.34 1.97
N TYR A 371 1.54 2.43 1.63
CA TYR A 371 2.99 2.48 1.67
C TYR A 371 3.45 3.10 2.98
N LEU A 372 4.38 2.43 3.64
CA LEU A 372 5.17 3.04 4.71
C LEU A 372 6.42 3.66 4.09
N LYS A 373 6.75 4.87 4.55
CA LYS A 373 7.95 5.60 4.15
C LYS A 373 8.76 5.97 5.38
N ALA A 374 10.04 5.63 5.35
CA ALA A 374 11.01 5.96 6.40
C ALA A 374 12.29 6.51 5.76
N SER A 375 12.93 7.47 6.43
CA SER A 375 14.26 7.95 6.02
C SER A 375 15.34 7.14 6.76
N ILE A 376 16.03 6.27 6.02
CA ILE A 376 17.03 5.35 6.57
C ILE A 376 18.38 5.70 5.93
N GLN A 377 19.36 6.08 6.77
CA GLN A 377 20.70 6.51 6.31
C GLN A 377 20.65 7.66 5.27
N GLY A 378 19.70 8.59 5.43
CA GLY A 378 19.51 9.74 4.53
C GLY A 378 18.84 9.42 3.19
N SER A 379 18.30 8.20 3.03
CA SER A 379 17.51 7.80 1.86
C SER A 379 16.09 7.43 2.26
N ASP A 380 15.10 7.89 1.49
CA ASP A 380 13.72 7.48 1.67
C ASP A 380 13.54 6.05 1.16
N VAL A 381 13.14 5.15 2.06
CA VAL A 381 12.80 3.76 1.77
C VAL A 381 11.29 3.64 1.89
N VAL A 382 10.65 3.15 0.83
CA VAL A 382 9.20 2.99 0.73
C VAL A 382 8.85 1.52 0.53
N LYS A 383 7.93 0.99 1.33
CA LYS A 383 7.48 -0.41 1.25
C LYS A 383 5.96 -0.53 1.41
N PRO A 384 5.28 -1.34 0.58
CA PRO A 384 3.85 -1.59 0.71
C PRO A 384 3.55 -2.57 1.85
N TYR A 385 2.46 -2.32 2.56
CA TYR A 385 1.92 -3.21 3.58
C TYR A 385 0.40 -3.23 3.50
N THR A 386 -0.17 -4.42 3.58
CA THR A 386 -1.61 -4.61 3.63
C THR A 386 -2.07 -4.52 5.08
N PRO A 387 -2.93 -3.56 5.44
CA PRO A 387 -3.47 -3.53 6.78
C PRO A 387 -4.24 -4.80 7.10
N VAL A 388 -4.29 -5.12 8.38
CA VAL A 388 -5.14 -6.15 8.99
C VAL A 388 -6.04 -5.48 10.02
N ASP A 389 -6.95 -6.26 10.61
CA ASP A 389 -7.68 -5.80 11.79
C ASP A 389 -6.88 -6.22 13.05
N GLU A 390 -7.20 -5.67 14.22
CA GLU A 390 -6.45 -5.96 15.47
C GLU A 390 -6.50 -7.45 15.86
N VAL A 391 -7.64 -8.07 15.57
CA VAL A 391 -7.92 -9.49 15.76
C VAL A 391 -8.55 -10.05 14.49
N LEU A 392 -8.43 -11.36 14.26
CA LEU A 392 -8.91 -12.01 13.04
C LEU A 392 -10.42 -11.80 12.81
N MET A 393 -11.24 -11.99 13.85
CA MET A 393 -12.70 -11.88 13.79
C MET A 393 -13.23 -10.94 14.90
N PRO A 394 -13.34 -9.63 14.65
CA PRO A 394 -13.85 -8.70 15.63
C PRO A 394 -15.36 -8.91 15.84
N GLN A 395 -15.78 -9.05 17.11
CA GLN A 395 -17.18 -9.26 17.54
C GLN A 395 -18.06 -8.01 17.37
N LYS A 396 -17.46 -6.82 17.47
CA LYS A 396 -18.12 -5.52 17.22
C LYS A 396 -17.36 -4.79 16.13
N LYS A 397 -18.07 -4.02 15.30
CA LYS A 397 -17.45 -3.01 14.43
C LYS A 397 -16.92 -1.88 15.33
N THR A 398 -15.78 -2.11 15.99
CA THR A 398 -15.05 -1.06 16.70
C THR A 398 -14.62 -0.05 15.66
N VAL A 399 -15.06 1.20 15.86
CA VAL A 399 -14.80 2.32 14.94
C VAL A 399 -13.43 2.94 15.28
N SER A 400 -12.41 2.11 15.55
CA SER A 400 -11.05 2.64 15.61
C SER A 400 -10.62 2.93 14.18
N SER A 401 -10.16 4.16 13.96
CA SER A 401 -9.54 4.60 12.71
C SER A 401 -8.04 4.27 12.67
N ASP A 402 -7.53 3.57 13.68
CA ASP A 402 -6.13 3.13 13.73
C ASP A 402 -5.85 2.08 12.65
N ILE A 403 -4.59 2.04 12.21
CA ILE A 403 -4.10 1.14 11.17
C ILE A 403 -3.26 0.05 11.83
N TYR A 404 -3.69 -1.20 11.69
CA TYR A 404 -2.92 -2.36 12.14
C TYR A 404 -2.15 -2.98 10.98
N LEU A 405 -0.85 -3.19 11.16
CA LEU A 405 0.04 -3.80 10.18
C LEU A 405 0.74 -5.00 10.80
N MET A 406 0.56 -6.19 10.22
CA MET A 406 1.26 -7.40 10.63
C MET A 406 2.50 -7.58 9.77
N VAL A 407 3.67 -7.41 10.37
CA VAL A 407 4.94 -7.33 9.65
C VAL A 407 5.95 -8.30 10.21
N LYS A 408 6.46 -9.16 9.32
CA LYS A 408 7.61 -10.02 9.59
C LYS A 408 8.90 -9.21 9.55
N VAL A 409 9.70 -9.32 10.60
CA VAL A 409 11.01 -8.69 10.73
C VAL A 409 12.04 -9.57 10.03
N TYR A 410 12.79 -8.96 9.12
CA TYR A 410 13.88 -9.60 8.40
C TYR A 410 15.16 -8.95 8.89
N PRO A 411 15.99 -9.60 9.73
CA PRO A 411 17.17 -8.98 10.33
C PRO A 411 18.14 -8.38 9.31
N ASP A 412 18.30 -9.03 8.17
CA ASP A 412 19.15 -8.58 7.05
C ASP A 412 18.46 -7.57 6.11
N GLY A 413 17.21 -7.21 6.42
CA GLY A 413 16.41 -6.27 5.65
C GLY A 413 16.75 -4.81 5.95
N LEU A 414 16.45 -3.91 5.01
CA LEU A 414 16.67 -2.47 5.24
C LEU A 414 15.52 -1.83 6.04
N PHE A 415 14.28 -2.17 5.72
CA PHE A 415 13.10 -1.47 6.25
C PHE A 415 12.55 -2.06 7.54
N THR A 416 12.41 -3.39 7.61
CA THR A 416 11.71 -4.03 8.73
C THR A 416 12.50 -4.00 10.05
N PRO A 417 13.85 -4.04 10.09
CA PRO A 417 14.58 -3.76 11.33
C PRO A 417 14.41 -2.33 11.81
N HIS A 418 14.34 -1.35 10.90
CA HIS A 418 14.07 0.04 11.27
C HIS A 418 12.67 0.18 11.89
N LEU A 419 11.64 -0.40 11.26
CA LEU A 419 10.27 -0.43 11.79
C LEU A 419 10.22 -1.09 13.17
N ASP A 420 10.92 -2.21 13.34
CA ASP A 420 10.99 -2.95 14.60
C ASP A 420 11.75 -2.19 15.69
N SER A 421 12.71 -1.35 15.32
CA SER A 421 13.44 -0.49 16.27
C SER A 421 12.70 0.77 16.72
N LEU A 422 11.55 1.12 16.12
CA LEU A 422 10.81 2.33 16.49
C LEU A 422 10.25 2.25 17.92
N ASP A 423 10.46 3.28 18.72
CA ASP A 423 9.80 3.37 20.03
C ASP A 423 8.31 3.69 19.90
N ILE A 424 7.50 3.23 20.85
CA ILE A 424 6.10 3.66 20.97
C ILE A 424 6.08 5.19 21.14
N GLY A 425 5.22 5.87 20.38
CA GLY A 425 5.17 7.32 20.27
C GLY A 425 5.95 7.89 19.08
N ALA A 426 6.79 7.10 18.41
CA ALA A 426 7.46 7.53 17.19
C ALA A 426 6.48 7.67 16.00
N SER A 427 6.78 8.60 15.09
CA SER A 427 6.00 8.82 13.87
C SER A 427 6.58 8.07 12.67
N LEU A 428 5.70 7.60 11.80
CA LEU A 428 6.05 6.99 10.51
C LEU A 428 5.10 7.48 9.42
N SER A 429 5.63 7.83 8.25
CA SER A 429 4.80 8.32 7.15
C SER A 429 4.03 7.16 6.48
N ILE A 430 2.71 7.24 6.45
CA ILE A 430 1.80 6.26 5.83
C ILE A 430 1.05 6.91 4.67
N SER A 431 1.00 6.25 3.51
CA SER A 431 0.31 6.77 2.33
C SER A 431 -1.22 6.62 2.39
N SER A 432 -1.92 7.32 1.50
CA SER A 432 -3.31 7.00 1.15
C SER A 432 -3.40 5.57 0.59
N PRO A 433 -4.58 4.91 0.63
CA PRO A 433 -4.76 3.56 0.12
C PRO A 433 -4.43 3.44 -1.37
N ASP A 434 -3.66 2.41 -1.73
CA ASP A 434 -3.24 2.09 -3.10
C ASP A 434 -3.51 0.63 -3.48
N GLY A 435 -3.31 0.32 -4.76
CA GLY A 435 -3.58 -0.99 -5.33
C GLY A 435 -4.89 -1.08 -6.11
N PRO A 436 -5.04 -2.14 -6.93
CA PRO A 436 -6.20 -2.34 -7.76
C PRO A 436 -7.46 -2.55 -6.92
N SER A 437 -8.58 -2.02 -7.40
CA SER A 437 -9.89 -2.24 -6.78
C SER A 437 -10.47 -3.58 -7.24
N THR A 438 -9.88 -4.69 -6.79
CA THR A 438 -10.15 -6.00 -7.40
C THR A 438 -11.39 -6.72 -6.87
N LEU A 439 -12.01 -6.22 -5.80
CA LEU A 439 -13.11 -6.93 -5.14
C LEU A 439 -14.48 -6.82 -5.83
N ARG A 440 -14.53 -6.36 -7.09
CA ARG A 440 -15.78 -6.42 -7.86
C ARG A 440 -16.22 -7.87 -8.09
N SER A 441 -15.26 -8.78 -8.28
CA SER A 441 -15.51 -10.20 -8.48
C SER A 441 -16.19 -10.85 -7.26
N LEU A 442 -15.89 -10.39 -6.03
CA LEU A 442 -16.43 -10.98 -4.80
C LEU A 442 -17.94 -10.88 -4.61
N ARG A 443 -18.64 -9.98 -5.30
CA ARG A 443 -20.08 -9.76 -5.05
C ARG A 443 -20.92 -11.02 -5.25
N ASP A 444 -20.58 -11.80 -6.27
CA ASP A 444 -21.35 -12.96 -6.67
C ASP A 444 -20.63 -14.28 -6.34
N VAL A 445 -19.48 -14.22 -5.68
CA VAL A 445 -18.72 -15.41 -5.31
C VAL A 445 -19.50 -16.22 -4.29
N THR A 446 -19.58 -17.53 -4.52
CA THR A 446 -20.14 -18.49 -3.57
C THR A 446 -19.07 -19.32 -2.89
N HIS A 447 -17.92 -19.52 -3.54
CA HIS A 447 -16.79 -20.30 -3.02
C HIS A 447 -15.49 -19.48 -3.13
N LEU A 448 -14.87 -19.18 -1.98
CA LEU A 448 -13.65 -18.40 -1.89
C LEU A 448 -12.49 -19.30 -1.47
N TYR A 449 -11.47 -19.41 -2.31
CA TYR A 449 -10.25 -20.16 -2.01
C TYR A 449 -9.09 -19.20 -1.79
N LEU A 450 -8.38 -19.34 -0.68
CA LEU A 450 -7.28 -18.48 -0.29
C LEU A 450 -5.99 -19.31 -0.24
N LEU A 451 -4.99 -18.94 -1.03
CA LEU A 451 -3.65 -19.55 -1.02
C LEU A 451 -2.66 -18.52 -0.50
N ALA A 452 -2.17 -18.73 0.73
CA ALA A 452 -1.28 -17.78 1.41
C ALA A 452 0.07 -18.42 1.75
N ALA A 453 1.17 -17.70 1.54
CA ALA A 453 2.47 -18.10 2.08
C ALA A 453 3.07 -16.99 2.98
N GLY A 454 3.39 -17.33 4.22
CA GLY A 454 3.92 -16.39 5.22
C GLY A 454 3.04 -15.13 5.36
N THR A 455 3.65 -13.95 5.25
CA THR A 455 2.93 -12.65 5.35
C THR A 455 1.97 -12.38 4.18
N GLY A 456 1.94 -13.24 3.15
CA GLY A 456 0.88 -13.26 2.15
C GLY A 456 -0.51 -13.53 2.75
N PHE A 457 -0.57 -13.95 4.01
CA PHE A 457 -1.80 -14.05 4.79
C PHE A 457 -2.49 -12.69 5.07
N THR A 458 -1.76 -11.57 5.11
CA THR A 458 -2.32 -10.26 5.47
C THR A 458 -3.53 -9.81 4.61
N PRO A 459 -3.52 -9.88 3.27
CA PRO A 459 -4.73 -9.65 2.48
C PRO A 459 -5.81 -10.72 2.73
N MET A 460 -5.42 -11.98 3.00
CA MET A 460 -6.35 -13.08 3.22
C MET A 460 -7.14 -12.93 4.52
N ALA A 461 -6.51 -12.43 5.59
CA ALA A 461 -7.21 -12.17 6.85
C ALA A 461 -8.39 -11.20 6.67
N ARG A 462 -8.20 -10.12 5.91
CA ARG A 462 -9.28 -9.15 5.65
C ARG A 462 -10.33 -9.68 4.68
N LEU A 463 -9.93 -10.51 3.71
CA LEU A 463 -10.86 -11.22 2.83
C LEU A 463 -11.70 -12.23 3.60
N LEU A 464 -11.10 -12.97 4.53
CA LEU A 464 -11.76 -13.95 5.37
C LEU A 464 -12.84 -13.27 6.22
N ARG A 465 -12.49 -12.18 6.92
CA ARG A 465 -13.46 -11.39 7.69
C ARG A 465 -14.62 -10.90 6.79
N LEU A 466 -14.29 -10.33 5.63
CA LEU A 466 -15.30 -9.83 4.69
C LEU A 466 -16.23 -10.95 4.22
N ALA A 467 -15.69 -12.10 3.84
CA ALA A 467 -16.43 -13.26 3.35
C ALA A 467 -17.37 -13.82 4.41
N LEU A 468 -16.92 -13.93 5.66
CA LEU A 468 -17.70 -14.56 6.72
C LEU A 468 -18.71 -13.59 7.36
N GLN A 469 -18.37 -12.30 7.53
CA GLN A 469 -19.25 -11.35 8.25
C GLN A 469 -20.12 -10.47 7.35
N ASP A 470 -19.63 -10.09 6.17
CA ASP A 470 -20.28 -9.05 5.35
C ASP A 470 -20.84 -9.59 4.01
N LEU A 471 -20.44 -10.79 3.56
CA LEU A 471 -20.86 -11.38 2.29
C LEU A 471 -21.68 -12.67 2.47
N SER A 472 -23.01 -12.53 2.57
CA SER A 472 -23.92 -13.67 2.69
C SER A 472 -23.97 -14.58 1.44
N SER A 473 -23.47 -14.12 0.29
CA SER A 473 -23.34 -14.93 -0.92
C SER A 473 -22.29 -16.03 -0.81
N VAL A 474 -21.26 -15.82 0.03
CA VAL A 474 -20.16 -16.78 0.21
C VAL A 474 -20.59 -17.91 1.14
N ARG A 475 -20.72 -19.10 0.56
CA ARG A 475 -21.18 -20.33 1.23
C ARG A 475 -20.02 -21.17 1.75
N LYS A 476 -18.85 -21.07 1.11
CA LYS A 476 -17.63 -21.77 1.54
C LYS A 476 -16.41 -20.88 1.36
N THR A 477 -15.55 -20.87 2.37
CA THR A 477 -14.22 -20.25 2.33
C THR A 477 -13.19 -21.28 2.76
N LYS A 478 -12.16 -21.52 1.95
CA LYS A 478 -11.04 -22.41 2.32
C LYS A 478 -9.71 -21.66 2.26
N LEU A 479 -8.86 -21.86 3.27
CA LEU A 479 -7.50 -21.31 3.32
C LEU A 479 -6.49 -22.46 3.27
N MET A 480 -5.57 -22.43 2.30
CA MET A 480 -4.35 -23.25 2.34
C MET A 480 -3.18 -22.35 2.71
N PHE A 481 -2.60 -22.58 3.89
CA PHE A 481 -1.61 -21.69 4.49
C PHE A 481 -0.22 -22.36 4.54
N PHE A 482 0.71 -21.81 3.79
CA PHE A 482 2.06 -22.31 3.60
C PHE A 482 3.06 -21.57 4.49
N ASN A 483 3.79 -22.32 5.33
CA ASN A 483 4.80 -21.80 6.23
C ASN A 483 6.05 -22.70 6.23
N ARG A 484 7.14 -22.24 6.84
CA ARG A 484 8.34 -23.10 7.00
C ARG A 484 8.11 -24.07 8.14
N GLN A 485 7.89 -23.56 9.34
CA GLN A 485 7.69 -24.31 10.56
C GLN A 485 6.35 -23.93 11.19
N GLU A 486 5.86 -24.75 12.11
CA GLU A 486 4.59 -24.52 12.82
C GLU A 486 4.58 -23.18 13.57
N ARG A 487 5.72 -22.80 14.18
CA ARG A 487 5.89 -21.51 14.87
C ARG A 487 5.80 -20.27 13.96
N ASP A 488 5.79 -20.46 12.64
CA ASP A 488 5.68 -19.38 11.67
C ASP A 488 4.23 -19.10 11.26
N ILE A 489 3.27 -19.94 11.69
CA ILE A 489 1.87 -19.81 11.30
C ILE A 489 1.26 -18.62 12.05
N LEU A 490 0.89 -17.58 11.28
CA LEU A 490 0.31 -16.35 11.81
C LEU A 490 -1.12 -16.63 12.29
N TRP A 491 -1.44 -16.26 13.53
CA TRP A 491 -2.77 -16.47 14.13
C TRP A 491 -3.26 -17.93 14.05
N HIS A 492 -2.37 -18.89 14.32
CA HIS A 492 -2.70 -20.32 14.27
C HIS A 492 -3.89 -20.67 15.17
N SER A 493 -3.84 -20.28 16.45
CA SER A 493 -4.91 -20.58 17.42
C SER A 493 -6.24 -19.93 17.03
N GLU A 494 -6.21 -18.69 16.53
CA GLU A 494 -7.41 -17.99 16.08
C GLU A 494 -8.01 -18.61 14.82
N LEU A 495 -7.18 -19.12 13.90
CA LEU A 495 -7.64 -19.84 12.70
C LEU A 495 -8.26 -21.20 13.06
N GLU A 496 -7.65 -21.94 13.99
CA GLU A 496 -8.21 -23.20 14.49
C GLU A 496 -9.55 -23.00 15.19
N GLN A 497 -9.64 -22.00 16.07
CA GLN A 497 -10.89 -21.66 16.74
C GLN A 497 -11.97 -21.27 15.71
N LEU A 498 -11.63 -20.41 14.75
CA LEU A 498 -12.56 -20.02 13.70
C LEU A 498 -13.01 -21.22 12.86
N CYS A 499 -12.12 -22.15 12.54
CA CYS A 499 -12.45 -23.36 11.79
C CYS A 499 -13.38 -24.30 12.57
N ALA A 500 -13.27 -24.33 13.90
CA ALA A 500 -14.15 -25.11 14.77
C ALA A 500 -15.55 -24.48 14.93
N GLU A 501 -15.64 -23.14 14.89
CA GLU A 501 -16.89 -22.40 15.15
C GLU A 501 -17.69 -22.04 13.88
N GLU A 502 -17.04 -21.90 12.72
CA GLU A 502 -17.67 -21.48 11.46
C GLU A 502 -17.64 -22.60 10.42
N GLU A 503 -18.78 -23.26 10.21
CA GLU A 503 -18.94 -24.38 9.26
C GLU A 503 -18.57 -24.01 7.81
N ARG A 504 -18.73 -22.74 7.43
CA ARG A 504 -18.36 -22.24 6.10
C ARG A 504 -16.85 -22.11 5.92
N PHE A 505 -16.06 -22.13 6.98
CA PHE A 505 -14.61 -21.96 6.93
C PHE A 505 -13.86 -23.29 7.10
N GLN A 506 -12.79 -23.46 6.33
CA GLN A 506 -11.83 -24.55 6.48
C GLN A 506 -10.42 -24.01 6.29
N VAL A 507 -9.47 -24.56 7.03
CA VAL A 507 -8.04 -24.25 6.89
C VAL A 507 -7.23 -25.53 6.77
N GLU A 508 -6.23 -25.50 5.88
CA GLU A 508 -5.24 -26.56 5.73
C GLU A 508 -3.83 -25.96 5.77
N TYR A 509 -3.01 -26.42 6.70
CA TYR A 509 -1.63 -25.95 6.84
C TYR A 509 -0.65 -26.84 6.08
N VAL A 510 0.32 -26.21 5.43
CA VAL A 510 1.40 -26.86 4.70
C VAL A 510 2.73 -26.35 5.21
N LEU A 511 3.58 -27.26 5.71
CA LEU A 511 4.90 -26.92 6.23
C LEU A 511 6.00 -27.44 5.32
N SER A 512 6.95 -26.58 4.96
CA SER A 512 8.15 -26.98 4.19
C SER A 512 9.27 -27.58 5.07
N GLU A 513 9.30 -27.23 6.35
CA GLU A 513 10.22 -27.74 7.37
C GLU A 513 9.44 -28.20 8.63
N PRO A 514 8.52 -29.18 8.49
CA PRO A 514 7.68 -29.66 9.59
C PRO A 514 8.49 -30.37 10.69
N PRO A 515 8.08 -30.28 11.97
CA PRO A 515 8.57 -31.18 13.01
C PRO A 515 8.18 -32.64 12.72
N GLY A 516 8.85 -33.58 13.38
CA GLY A 516 8.56 -35.02 13.23
C GLY A 516 7.11 -35.38 13.56
N SER A 517 6.52 -34.69 14.55
CA SER A 517 5.14 -34.85 15.02
C SER A 517 4.07 -34.29 14.08
N TRP A 518 4.44 -33.56 13.02
CA TRP A 518 3.48 -32.89 12.16
C TRP A 518 2.63 -33.87 11.35
N MET A 519 1.32 -33.86 11.58
CA MET A 519 0.38 -34.75 10.88
C MET A 519 -0.25 -34.09 9.63
N GLY A 520 -0.05 -32.78 9.44
CA GLY A 520 -0.57 -32.04 8.31
C GLY A 520 0.25 -32.21 7.02
N ARG A 521 -0.09 -31.42 6.00
CA ARG A 521 0.58 -31.47 4.69
C ARG A 521 2.01 -30.95 4.78
N ARG A 522 2.87 -31.45 3.88
CA ARG A 522 4.32 -31.19 3.87
C ARG A 522 4.77 -30.72 2.49
N GLY A 523 5.78 -29.85 2.44
CA GLY A 523 6.44 -29.44 1.21
C GLY A 523 6.09 -28.02 0.76
N GLN A 524 6.17 -27.79 -0.54
CA GLN A 524 5.81 -26.53 -1.20
C GLN A 524 4.53 -26.70 -2.00
N VAL A 525 3.98 -25.61 -2.56
CA VAL A 525 2.76 -25.68 -3.39
C VAL A 525 2.98 -26.60 -4.59
N GLU A 526 2.07 -27.55 -4.78
CA GLU A 526 2.10 -28.54 -5.85
C GLU A 526 0.68 -28.84 -6.38
N ALA A 527 0.60 -29.39 -7.59
CA ALA A 527 -0.67 -29.63 -8.29
C ALA A 527 -1.61 -30.57 -7.50
N THR A 528 -1.06 -31.63 -6.92
CA THR A 528 -1.77 -32.64 -6.12
C THR A 528 -2.41 -32.05 -4.87
N MET A 529 -1.78 -31.03 -4.27
CA MET A 529 -2.38 -30.37 -3.11
C MET A 529 -3.64 -29.58 -3.48
N LEU A 530 -3.65 -28.96 -4.66
CA LEU A 530 -4.78 -28.18 -5.14
C LEU A 530 -5.92 -29.08 -5.63
N GLN A 531 -5.60 -30.31 -6.05
CA GLN A 531 -6.58 -31.32 -6.42
C GLN A 531 -7.44 -31.69 -5.21
N GLY A 532 -8.75 -31.47 -5.30
CA GLY A 532 -9.71 -31.68 -4.20
C GLY A 532 -9.82 -30.52 -3.22
N PHE A 533 -8.78 -29.70 -3.04
CA PHE A 533 -8.90 -28.45 -2.28
C PHE A 533 -9.73 -27.41 -3.04
N LEU A 534 -9.47 -27.25 -4.34
CA LEU A 534 -10.18 -26.34 -5.24
C LEU A 534 -11.37 -27.04 -5.90
N ASP A 535 -12.34 -27.48 -5.10
CA ASP A 535 -13.57 -28.08 -5.62
C ASP A 535 -14.43 -27.06 -6.38
N ARG A 536 -15.18 -27.52 -7.37
CA ARG A 536 -16.08 -26.68 -8.18
C ARG A 536 -17.47 -27.30 -8.19
N PRO A 537 -18.26 -27.09 -7.12
CA PRO A 537 -19.65 -27.56 -7.10
C PRO A 537 -20.44 -26.97 -8.28
N GLU A 538 -21.44 -27.70 -8.75
CA GLU A 538 -22.38 -27.18 -9.76
C GLU A 538 -23.02 -25.86 -9.27
N ASP A 539 -23.25 -24.93 -10.19
CA ASP A 539 -23.77 -23.58 -9.92
C ASP A 539 -22.93 -22.73 -8.93
N SER A 540 -21.66 -23.08 -8.71
CA SER A 540 -20.74 -22.27 -7.93
C SER A 540 -20.08 -21.16 -8.77
N LYS A 541 -19.86 -20.01 -8.13
CA LYS A 541 -18.97 -18.95 -8.63
C LYS A 541 -17.75 -18.94 -7.73
N CYS A 542 -16.64 -19.40 -8.25
CA CYS A 542 -15.41 -19.56 -7.49
C CYS A 542 -14.46 -18.39 -7.70
N LEU A 543 -13.75 -17.99 -6.65
CA LEU A 543 -12.62 -17.07 -6.74
C LEU A 543 -11.44 -17.63 -5.95
N VAL A 544 -10.27 -17.66 -6.57
CA VAL A 544 -9.02 -18.07 -5.94
C VAL A 544 -8.15 -16.84 -5.73
N CYS A 545 -7.87 -16.50 -4.47
CA CYS A 545 -6.95 -15.44 -4.10
C CYS A 545 -5.59 -16.00 -3.71
N VAL A 546 -4.52 -15.45 -4.26
CA VAL A 546 -3.14 -15.94 -4.05
C VAL A 546 -2.26 -14.79 -3.56
N CYS A 547 -1.48 -15.02 -2.50
CA CYS A 547 -0.46 -14.08 -2.06
C CYS A 547 0.67 -14.78 -1.29
N GLY A 548 1.90 -14.33 -1.53
CA GLY A 548 3.11 -14.84 -0.89
C GLY A 548 4.35 -14.34 -1.61
N PRO A 549 5.54 -14.90 -1.31
CA PRO A 549 6.76 -14.60 -2.07
C PRO A 549 6.54 -14.76 -3.58
N THR A 550 7.25 -13.98 -4.40
CA THR A 550 7.05 -13.94 -5.87
C THR A 550 7.04 -15.33 -6.50
N GLY A 551 8.01 -16.19 -6.16
CA GLY A 551 8.08 -17.55 -6.69
C GLY A 551 6.92 -18.45 -6.26
N PHE A 552 6.38 -18.26 -5.05
CA PHE A 552 5.17 -18.96 -4.60
C PHE A 552 3.95 -18.48 -5.40
N THR A 553 3.77 -17.16 -5.51
CA THR A 553 2.60 -16.58 -6.17
C THR A 553 2.53 -16.95 -7.65
N GLU A 554 3.65 -16.88 -8.37
CA GLU A 554 3.73 -17.27 -9.78
C GLU A 554 3.40 -18.75 -9.99
N LEU A 555 4.00 -19.64 -9.20
CA LEU A 555 3.76 -21.08 -9.28
C LEU A 555 2.32 -21.43 -8.90
N ALA A 556 1.79 -20.88 -7.80
CA ALA A 556 0.43 -21.13 -7.37
C ALA A 556 -0.60 -20.69 -8.42
N VAL A 557 -0.43 -19.50 -9.02
CA VAL A 557 -1.30 -19.05 -10.13
C VAL A 557 -1.23 -19.99 -11.33
N GLN A 558 -0.04 -20.43 -11.72
CA GLN A 558 0.13 -21.40 -12.80
C GLN A 558 -0.60 -22.72 -12.49
N LEU A 559 -0.46 -23.25 -11.28
CA LEU A 559 -1.11 -24.50 -10.86
C LEU A 559 -2.64 -24.35 -10.78
N VAL A 560 -3.15 -23.21 -10.31
CA VAL A 560 -4.58 -22.92 -10.28
C VAL A 560 -5.17 -22.87 -11.71
N ARG A 561 -4.47 -22.28 -12.67
CA ARG A 561 -4.86 -22.31 -14.10
C ARG A 561 -4.91 -23.74 -14.65
N GLN A 562 -3.98 -24.60 -14.24
CA GLN A 562 -3.98 -26.02 -14.64
C GLN A 562 -5.19 -26.78 -14.08
N GLN A 563 -5.78 -26.32 -12.98
CA GLN A 563 -7.06 -26.82 -12.45
C GLN A 563 -8.29 -26.25 -13.17
N GLY A 564 -8.09 -25.52 -14.27
CA GLY A 564 -9.17 -25.03 -15.15
C GLY A 564 -9.82 -23.72 -14.71
N PHE A 565 -9.24 -22.99 -13.75
CA PHE A 565 -9.71 -21.66 -13.38
C PHE A 565 -9.28 -20.62 -14.41
N SER A 566 -10.21 -19.75 -14.80
CA SER A 566 -9.97 -18.65 -15.73
C SER A 566 -9.29 -17.46 -15.04
N GLU A 567 -8.76 -16.50 -15.83
CA GLU A 567 -8.15 -15.27 -15.29
C GLU A 567 -9.12 -14.45 -14.42
N GLU A 568 -10.41 -14.49 -14.72
CA GLU A 568 -11.43 -13.75 -13.97
C GLU A 568 -11.73 -14.39 -12.60
N GLU A 569 -11.42 -15.68 -12.45
CA GLU A 569 -11.58 -16.47 -11.23
C GLU A 569 -10.30 -16.48 -10.38
N ILE A 570 -9.23 -15.80 -10.80
CA ILE A 570 -7.96 -15.75 -10.09
C ILE A 570 -7.61 -14.31 -9.74
N HIS A 571 -7.30 -14.07 -8.47
CA HIS A 571 -6.74 -12.81 -8.01
C HIS A 571 -5.42 -13.01 -7.28
N ALA A 572 -4.32 -12.58 -7.91
CA ALA A 572 -3.01 -12.55 -7.28
C ALA A 572 -2.74 -11.17 -6.66
N PHE A 573 -2.52 -11.14 -5.34
CA PHE A 573 -1.98 -9.97 -4.67
C PHE A 573 -0.47 -9.94 -4.88
N GLN A 574 0.00 -8.89 -5.55
CA GLN A 574 1.42 -8.64 -5.79
C GLN A 574 1.81 -7.39 -4.99
N GLY A 575 2.90 -7.49 -4.23
CA GLY A 575 3.43 -6.42 -3.37
C GLY A 575 4.95 -6.40 -3.40
#